data_AF-A0A2G6H826-F1
#
_entry.id   AF-A0A2G6H826-F1
#
_cell.length_a   1.000
_cell.length_b   1.000
_cell.length_c   1.000
_cell.angle_alpha   90.00
_cell.angle_beta   90.00
_cell.angle_gamma   90.00
#
_symmetry.space_group_name_H-M   'P 1'
#
loop_
_entity.id
_entity.type
_entity.pdbx_description
1 polymer ?
#
loop_
_entity_poly.entity_id
_entity_poly.type
_entity_poly.pdbx_seq_one_letter_code
_entity_poly.pdbx_strand_id
1 'polypeptide(L)'
;KAVDLTGALLDTYGVSERTAAARDAGSVTINGVDENGNAVTSINPKDYYEVVGGNREGIVENYVYDATNIRLRQLALSYNFDLSKKSNFFKNINVSFIANNLFFIYKDAPFDPDLAMNTGNGMQSVSNFTVPSTRNYGVSFKINF
;
A
#
# COMPACT_ATOMS: atom_id res chain seq x y z
N LYS A 1 -0.06 12.11 -5.30
CA LYS A 1 -0.62 11.04 -6.15
C LYS A 1 0.36 9.89 -6.19
N ALA A 2 -0.10 8.65 -6.30
CA ALA A 2 0.72 7.45 -6.38
C ALA A 2 0.22 6.55 -7.52
N VAL A 3 1.12 5.86 -8.23
CA VAL A 3 0.82 5.10 -9.45
C VAL A 3 0.99 3.60 -9.21
N ASP A 4 -0.03 2.79 -9.53
CA ASP A 4 0.00 1.33 -9.39
C ASP A 4 0.29 0.61 -10.72
N LEU A 5 1.57 0.49 -11.08
CA LEU A 5 1.97 -0.30 -12.25
C LEU A 5 1.82 -1.81 -12.01
N THR A 6 1.92 -2.24 -10.76
CA THR A 6 1.70 -3.64 -10.39
C THR A 6 0.25 -4.04 -10.70
N GLY A 7 -0.71 -3.26 -10.21
CA GLY A 7 -2.13 -3.45 -10.49
C GLY A 7 -2.43 -3.42 -11.99
N ALA A 8 -1.85 -2.48 -12.73
CA ALA A 8 -2.00 -2.40 -14.19
C ALA A 8 -1.57 -3.69 -14.90
N LEU A 9 -0.43 -4.23 -14.51
CA LEU A 9 0.09 -5.46 -15.10
C LEU A 9 -0.74 -6.70 -14.70
N LEU A 10 -1.18 -6.78 -13.44
CA LEU A 10 -2.06 -7.87 -12.99
C LEU A 10 -3.42 -7.81 -13.68
N ASP A 11 -3.92 -6.61 -13.98
CA ASP A 11 -5.13 -6.40 -14.76
C ASP A 11 -4.94 -6.87 -16.21
N THR A 12 -3.83 -6.53 -16.86
CA THR A 12 -3.53 -7.05 -18.23
C THR A 12 -3.44 -8.57 -18.27
N TYR A 13 -2.83 -9.21 -17.26
CA TYR A 13 -2.76 -10.66 -17.19
C TYR A 13 -4.07 -11.33 -16.73
N GLY A 14 -5.08 -10.56 -16.32
CA GLY A 14 -6.37 -11.08 -15.86
C GLY A 14 -6.29 -11.86 -14.54
N VAL A 15 -5.28 -11.59 -13.71
CA VAL A 15 -5.01 -12.27 -12.43
C VAL A 15 -5.37 -11.42 -11.20
N SER A 16 -5.89 -10.21 -11.42
CA SER A 16 -6.35 -9.33 -10.35
C SER A 16 -7.79 -9.61 -9.94
N GLU A 17 -8.15 -9.24 -8.72
CA GLU A 17 -9.54 -9.29 -8.24
C GLU A 17 -10.47 -8.39 -9.08
N ARG A 18 -9.97 -7.23 -9.54
CA ARG A 18 -10.73 -6.30 -10.38
C ARG A 18 -11.17 -6.94 -11.69
N THR A 19 -10.26 -7.63 -12.37
CA THR A 19 -10.57 -8.31 -13.63
C THR A 19 -11.43 -9.54 -13.43
N ALA A 20 -11.32 -10.23 -12.28
CA ALA A 20 -12.25 -11.28 -11.91
C ALA A 20 -13.67 -10.72 -11.78
N ALA A 21 -13.87 -9.66 -10.99
CA ALA A 21 -15.18 -9.04 -10.79
C ALA A 21 -15.80 -8.53 -12.11
N ALA A 22 -15.00 -7.94 -12.99
CA ALA A 22 -15.48 -7.48 -14.30
C ALA A 22 -15.87 -8.65 -15.23
N ARG A 23 -15.14 -9.77 -15.19
CA ARG A 23 -15.50 -10.98 -15.93
C ARG A 23 -16.77 -11.63 -15.40
N ASP A 24 -16.96 -11.65 -14.08
CA ASP A 24 -18.18 -12.15 -13.44
C ASP A 24 -19.40 -11.26 -13.77
N ALA A 25 -19.20 -9.95 -13.89
CA ALA A 25 -20.22 -9.01 -14.35
C ALA A 25 -20.55 -9.13 -15.85
N GLY A 26 -19.68 -9.79 -16.63
CA GLY A 26 -19.85 -10.04 -18.07
C GLY A 26 -19.44 -8.88 -18.98
N SER A 27 -19.29 -7.65 -18.45
CA SER A 27 -18.78 -6.51 -19.21
C SER A 27 -18.18 -5.41 -18.32
N VAL A 28 -17.41 -4.51 -18.95
CA VAL A 28 -16.96 -3.25 -18.34
C VAL A 28 -17.75 -2.10 -18.94
N THR A 29 -18.37 -1.29 -18.08
CA THR A 29 -19.07 -0.07 -18.50
C THR A 29 -18.06 1.00 -18.90
N ILE A 30 -18.21 1.53 -20.11
CA ILE A 30 -17.38 2.62 -20.63
C ILE A 30 -18.27 3.73 -21.18
N ASN A 31 -17.73 4.92 -21.32
CA ASN A 31 -18.40 6.03 -22.02
C ASN A 31 -17.60 6.34 -23.30
N GLY A 32 -17.81 5.53 -24.33
CA GLY A 32 -17.10 5.64 -25.61
C GLY A 32 -18.04 5.95 -26.78
N VAL A 33 -17.45 6.31 -27.92
CA VAL A 33 -18.12 6.42 -29.21
C VAL A 33 -17.37 5.60 -30.25
N ASP A 34 -18.09 4.94 -31.15
CA ASP A 34 -17.47 4.24 -32.28
C ASP A 34 -17.08 5.22 -33.40
N GLU A 35 -16.42 4.71 -34.45
CA GLU A 35 -16.00 5.49 -35.63
C GLU A 35 -17.18 6.18 -36.36
N ASN A 36 -18.41 5.68 -36.14
CA ASN A 36 -19.63 6.19 -36.75
C ASN A 36 -20.41 7.14 -35.82
N GLY A 37 -19.87 7.44 -34.62
CA GLY A 37 -20.48 8.32 -33.64
C GLY A 37 -21.57 7.69 -32.76
N ASN A 38 -21.75 6.37 -32.81
CA ASN A 38 -22.68 5.67 -31.92
C ASN A 38 -22.06 5.48 -30.54
N ALA A 39 -22.88 5.61 -29.49
CA ALA A 39 -22.42 5.38 -28.12
C ALA A 39 -22.08 3.90 -27.89
N VAL A 40 -20.88 3.63 -27.38
CA VAL A 40 -20.45 2.33 -26.88
C VAL A 40 -20.42 2.41 -25.36
N THR A 41 -21.34 1.68 -24.71
CA THR A 41 -21.51 1.73 -23.25
C THR A 41 -20.92 0.53 -22.51
N SER A 42 -20.47 -0.49 -23.24
CA SER A 42 -20.05 -1.77 -22.68
C SER A 42 -19.02 -2.43 -23.59
N ILE A 43 -17.98 -3.00 -23.00
CA ILE A 43 -16.91 -3.73 -23.70
C ILE A 43 -16.60 -5.04 -22.98
N ASN A 44 -16.06 -6.03 -23.70
CA ASN A 44 -15.57 -7.25 -23.09
C ASN A 44 -14.47 -6.89 -22.07
N PRO A 45 -14.49 -7.46 -20.85
CA PRO A 45 -13.51 -7.15 -19.83
C PRO A 45 -12.07 -7.43 -20.28
N LYS A 46 -11.84 -8.53 -21.01
CA LYS A 46 -10.51 -8.89 -21.50
C LYS A 46 -9.95 -7.80 -22.43
N ASP A 47 -10.70 -7.45 -23.47
CA ASP A 47 -10.29 -6.44 -24.45
C ASP A 47 -10.04 -5.07 -23.80
N TYR A 48 -10.83 -4.73 -22.78
CA TYR A 48 -10.65 -3.51 -22.00
C TYR A 48 -9.34 -3.51 -21.20
N TYR A 49 -9.09 -4.54 -20.39
CA TYR A 49 -7.92 -4.58 -19.51
C TYR A 49 -6.60 -4.86 -20.24
N GLU A 50 -6.63 -5.49 -21.42
CA GLU A 50 -5.46 -5.60 -22.30
C GLU A 50 -5.00 -4.22 -22.81
N VAL A 51 -5.94 -3.32 -23.14
CA VAL A 51 -5.62 -1.95 -23.60
C VAL A 51 -5.33 -1.02 -22.41
N VAL A 52 -6.24 -0.96 -21.43
CA VAL A 52 -6.11 -0.01 -20.30
C VAL A 52 -4.95 -0.40 -19.38
N GLY A 53 -4.81 -1.69 -19.10
CA GLY A 53 -3.75 -2.19 -18.22
C GLY A 53 -2.37 -2.16 -18.86
N GLY A 54 -2.26 -2.13 -20.20
CA GLY A 54 -1.12 -2.31 -21.14
C GLY A 54 0.32 -1.95 -20.72
N ASN A 55 0.69 -2.24 -19.48
CA ASN A 55 1.90 -1.90 -18.75
C ASN A 55 2.42 -0.47 -18.99
N ARG A 56 3.27 -0.30 -20.02
CA ARG A 56 3.91 0.97 -20.39
C ARG A 56 3.19 1.74 -21.49
N GLU A 57 2.33 1.07 -22.26
CA GLU A 57 1.57 1.67 -23.36
C GLU A 57 0.07 1.78 -23.05
N GLY A 58 -0.33 1.32 -21.85
CA GLY A 58 -1.70 1.43 -21.36
C GLY A 58 -2.05 2.81 -20.81
N ILE A 59 -3.31 2.97 -20.40
CA ILE A 59 -3.85 4.23 -19.87
C ILE A 59 -3.55 4.30 -18.36
N VAL A 60 -2.35 4.80 -18.03
CA VAL A 60 -1.82 4.88 -16.66
C VAL A 60 -2.72 5.70 -15.72
N GLU A 61 -3.50 6.64 -16.25
CA GLU A 61 -4.44 7.48 -15.48
C GLU A 61 -5.43 6.65 -14.63
N ASN A 62 -5.85 5.47 -15.11
CA ASN A 62 -6.73 4.55 -14.39
C ASN A 62 -6.07 3.90 -13.15
N TYR A 63 -4.76 4.08 -12.99
CA TYR A 63 -3.95 3.52 -11.91
C TYR A 63 -3.30 4.60 -11.05
N VAL A 64 -3.75 5.86 -11.18
CA VAL A 64 -3.31 6.97 -10.35
C VAL A 64 -4.26 7.13 -9.17
N TYR A 65 -3.75 6.91 -7.96
CA TYR A 65 -4.47 7.03 -6.69
C TYR A 65 -3.97 8.23 -5.89
N ASP A 66 -4.73 8.62 -4.86
CA ASP A 66 -4.20 9.56 -3.87
C ASP A 66 -3.20 8.88 -2.94
N ALA A 67 -2.12 9.58 -2.63
CA ALA A 67 -1.12 9.11 -1.65
C ALA A 67 -1.60 9.34 -0.20
N THR A 68 -2.87 9.72 -0.03
CA THR A 68 -3.49 10.05 1.25
C THR A 68 -3.63 8.79 2.09
N ASN A 69 -2.94 8.78 3.23
CA ASN A 69 -2.99 7.69 4.18
C ASN A 69 -2.89 8.21 5.62
N ILE A 70 -3.52 7.50 6.55
CA ILE A 70 -3.38 7.72 7.99
C ILE A 70 -2.88 6.41 8.57
N ARG A 71 -1.70 6.43 9.19
CA ARG A 71 -1.07 5.23 9.76
C ARG A 71 -0.55 5.44 11.17
N LEU A 72 -0.66 4.40 11.99
CA LEU A 72 0.02 4.35 13.29
C LEU A 72 1.48 3.95 13.08
N ARG A 73 2.33 4.96 12.84
CA ARG A 73 3.74 4.74 12.48
C ARG A 73 4.57 4.20 13.65
N GLN A 74 4.34 4.67 14.86
CA GLN A 74 5.11 4.24 16.03
C GLN A 74 4.23 4.24 17.28
N LEU A 75 4.32 3.16 18.05
CA LEU A 75 3.80 3.05 19.41
C LEU A 75 4.96 2.67 20.33
N ALA A 76 5.22 3.47 21.35
CA ALA A 76 6.22 3.18 22.36
C ALA A 76 5.58 3.23 23.75
N LEU A 77 5.58 2.09 24.45
CA LEU A 77 5.11 1.95 25.81
C LEU A 77 6.30 1.60 26.70
N SER A 78 6.64 2.49 27.60
CA SER A 78 7.79 2.33 28.50
C SER A 78 7.33 2.41 29.94
N TYR A 79 7.76 1.45 30.74
CA TYR A 79 7.55 1.47 32.19
C TYR A 79 8.89 1.44 32.92
N ASN A 80 8.98 2.24 33.97
CA ASN A 80 10.17 2.40 34.77
C ASN A 80 9.91 1.89 36.19
N PHE A 81 10.59 0.80 36.55
CA PHE A 81 10.58 0.24 37.90
C PHE A 81 11.72 0.86 38.71
N ASP A 82 11.37 1.68 39.69
CA ASP A 82 12.32 2.15 40.70
C ASP A 82 12.48 1.08 41.79
N LEU A 83 13.69 0.51 41.85
CA LEU A 83 14.05 -0.55 42.80
C LEU A 83 15.01 -0.07 43.88
N SER A 84 15.34 1.22 43.90
CA SER A 84 16.28 1.83 44.87
C SER A 84 15.90 1.56 46.33
N LYS A 85 14.61 1.42 46.64
CA LYS A 85 14.09 1.13 47.99
C LYS A 85 13.97 -0.37 48.30
N LYS A 86 14.09 -1.25 47.31
CA LYS A 86 13.88 -2.70 47.42
C LYS A 86 15.16 -3.53 47.18
N SER A 87 16.19 -2.93 46.59
CA SER A 87 17.46 -3.59 46.26
C SER A 87 18.63 -2.61 46.39
N ASN A 88 19.71 -3.03 47.05
CA ASN A 88 20.97 -2.28 47.07
C ASN A 88 21.83 -2.48 45.80
N PHE A 89 21.42 -3.38 44.90
CA PHE A 89 22.20 -3.77 43.71
C PHE A 89 21.56 -3.31 42.39
N PHE A 90 20.25 -3.04 42.39
CA PHE A 90 19.53 -2.57 41.22
C PHE A 90 18.81 -1.27 41.56
N LYS A 91 19.27 -0.14 41.00
CA LYS A 91 18.60 1.15 41.17
C LYS A 91 17.32 1.22 40.34
N ASN A 92 17.38 0.76 39.10
CA ASN A 92 16.31 1.01 38.15
C ASN A 92 16.24 -0.03 37.02
N ILE A 93 15.03 -0.46 36.68
CA ILE A 93 14.77 -1.31 35.51
C ILE A 93 13.75 -0.60 34.63
N ASN A 94 14.10 -0.35 33.37
CA ASN A 94 13.16 0.13 32.36
C ASN A 94 12.84 -0.99 31.37
N VAL A 95 11.56 -1.22 31.17
CA VAL A 95 11.04 -2.15 30.16
C VAL A 95 10.25 -1.32 29.16
N SER A 96 10.60 -1.46 27.88
CA SER A 96 9.97 -0.71 26.79
C SER A 96 9.50 -1.65 25.70
N PHE A 97 8.25 -1.51 25.28
CA PHE A 97 7.69 -2.12 24.08
C PHE A 97 7.61 -1.07 22.99
N ILE A 98 8.21 -1.35 21.83
CA ILE A 98 8.26 -0.45 20.69
C ILE A 98 7.68 -1.20 19.49
N ALA A 99 6.68 -0.62 18.85
CA ALA A 99 6.12 -1.16 17.62
C ALA A 99 6.13 -0.08 16.52
N ASN A 100 6.52 -0.46 15.32
CA ASN A 100 6.61 0.42 14.16
C ASN A 100 5.77 -0.12 12.99
N ASN A 101 5.19 0.80 12.22
CA ASN A 101 4.33 0.54 11.06
C ASN A 101 3.21 -0.46 11.38
N LEU A 102 2.46 -0.18 12.45
CA LEU A 102 1.44 -1.10 12.97
C LEU A 102 0.33 -1.32 11.95
N PHE A 103 -0.45 -0.30 11.62
CA PHE A 103 -1.52 -0.45 10.63
C PHE A 103 -1.94 0.90 10.04
N PHE A 104 -2.62 0.82 8.91
CA PHE A 104 -3.32 1.95 8.29
C PHE A 104 -4.71 2.06 8.90
N ILE A 105 -5.02 3.24 9.43
CA ILE A 105 -6.38 3.64 9.81
C ILE A 105 -7.15 3.98 8.53
N TYR A 106 -6.48 4.61 7.56
CA TYR A 106 -7.01 4.93 6.26
C TYR A 106 -5.91 4.81 5.19
N LYS A 107 -6.26 4.26 4.02
CA LYS A 107 -5.43 4.30 2.81
C LYS A 107 -6.33 4.43 1.59
N ASP A 108 -5.99 5.34 0.69
CA ASP A 108 -6.69 5.51 -0.58
C ASP A 108 -6.14 4.57 -1.66
N ALA A 109 -4.81 4.56 -1.82
CA ALA A 109 -4.14 3.62 -2.71
C ALA A 109 -4.26 2.15 -2.22
N PRO A 110 -4.33 1.17 -3.14
CA PRO A 110 -4.39 -0.24 -2.77
C PRO A 110 -3.08 -0.75 -2.14
N PHE A 111 -1.97 -0.04 -2.34
CA PHE A 111 -0.62 -0.32 -1.81
C PHE A 111 -0.18 0.74 -0.77
N ASP A 112 1.00 0.57 -0.15
CA ASP A 112 1.59 1.59 0.74
C ASP A 112 2.23 2.71 -0.10
N PRO A 113 1.65 3.93 -0.15
CA PRO A 113 2.15 5.02 -0.99
C PRO A 113 3.44 5.65 -0.46
N ASP A 114 3.86 5.34 0.78
CA ASP A 114 5.09 5.84 1.38
C ASP A 114 6.31 4.98 1.01
N LEU A 115 6.12 3.89 0.24
CA LEU A 115 7.21 3.09 -0.31
C LEU A 115 7.77 3.73 -1.59
N ALA A 116 9.09 3.83 -1.66
CA ALA A 116 9.80 4.29 -2.83
C ALA A 116 10.48 3.11 -3.52
N MET A 117 10.37 3.06 -4.85
CA MET A 117 11.03 2.06 -5.69
C MET A 117 12.52 2.28 -5.88
N ASN A 118 12.98 3.51 -5.72
CA ASN A 118 14.39 3.86 -5.83
C ASN A 118 14.77 4.88 -4.75
N THR A 119 16.07 5.08 -4.59
CA THR A 119 16.66 6.06 -3.67
C THR A 119 16.70 7.48 -4.26
N GLY A 120 16.23 7.65 -5.49
CA GLY A 120 16.16 8.95 -6.17
C GLY A 120 14.84 9.68 -5.90
N ASN A 121 14.74 10.91 -6.41
CA ASN A 121 13.56 11.75 -6.21
C ASN A 121 12.51 11.61 -7.33
N GLY A 122 12.80 10.83 -8.38
CA GLY A 122 11.99 10.79 -9.61
C GLY A 122 10.94 9.68 -9.70
N MET A 123 10.99 8.65 -8.83
CA MET A 123 10.00 7.55 -8.81
C MET A 123 9.52 7.22 -7.39
N GLN A 124 9.52 8.25 -6.52
CA GLN A 124 8.81 8.16 -5.27
C GLN A 124 7.31 8.12 -5.61
N SER A 125 6.56 7.18 -5.02
CA SER A 125 5.13 6.97 -5.28
C SER A 125 4.74 6.20 -6.55
N VAL A 126 5.67 5.47 -7.20
CA VAL A 126 5.31 4.43 -8.18
C VAL A 126 5.41 3.07 -7.51
N SER A 127 4.42 2.20 -7.69
CA SER A 127 4.44 0.81 -7.25
C SER A 127 4.61 -0.11 -8.46
N ASN A 128 5.73 -0.81 -8.55
CA ASN A 128 5.96 -1.88 -9.52
C ASN A 128 6.67 -3.04 -8.82
N PHE A 129 5.88 -4.02 -8.42
CA PHE A 129 6.28 -5.17 -7.61
C PHE A 129 7.12 -4.80 -6.38
N THR A 130 6.76 -3.71 -5.71
CA THR A 130 7.45 -3.30 -4.48
C THR A 130 7.19 -4.34 -3.39
N VAL A 131 8.19 -4.57 -2.56
CA VAL A 131 7.99 -5.36 -1.34
C VAL A 131 6.96 -4.66 -0.44
N PRO A 132 6.11 -5.41 0.27
CA PRO A 132 5.14 -4.81 1.19
C PRO A 132 5.83 -4.15 2.38
N SER A 133 5.15 -3.18 2.98
CA SER A 133 5.61 -2.50 4.20
C SER A 133 5.78 -3.50 5.35
N THR A 134 6.91 -3.44 6.06
CA THR A 134 7.15 -4.31 7.22
C THR A 134 6.53 -3.73 8.48
N ARG A 135 5.93 -4.60 9.29
CA ARG A 135 5.45 -4.31 10.64
C ARG A 135 6.42 -4.90 11.65
N ASN A 136 6.95 -4.06 12.54
CA ASN A 136 8.02 -4.46 13.45
C ASN A 136 7.59 -4.28 14.91
N TYR A 137 7.94 -5.26 15.75
CA TYR A 137 7.74 -5.22 17.20
C TYR A 137 9.08 -5.46 17.89
N GLY A 138 9.35 -4.71 18.94
CA GLY A 138 10.60 -4.77 19.69
C GLY A 138 10.34 -4.60 21.18
N VAL A 139 11.15 -5.29 21.98
CA VAL A 139 11.18 -5.13 23.43
C VAL A 139 12.60 -4.70 23.81
N SER A 140 12.71 -3.70 24.67
CA SER A 140 13.97 -3.18 25.18
C SER A 140 13.97 -3.24 26.70
N PHE A 141 15.06 -3.77 27.26
CA PHE A 141 15.32 -3.84 28.69
C PHE A 141 16.55 -3.02 29.01
N LYS A 142 16.42 -2.05 29.91
CA LYS A 142 17.55 -1.26 30.41
C LYS A 142 17.64 -1.41 31.93
N ILE A 143 18.77 -1.92 32.40
CA ILE A 143 19.04 -2.17 33.81
C ILE A 143 20.13 -1.21 34.25
N ASN A 144 19.89 -0.48 35.34
CA ASN A 144 20.87 0.37 35.99
C ASN A 144 21.17 -0.18 37.39
N PHE A 145 22.46 -0.38 37.67
CA PHE A 145 22.99 -0.89 38.93
C PHE A 145 23.28 0.25 39.92
#